data_AF-A0A7C7VYA8-F1
#
_entry.id   AF-A0A7C7VYA8-F1
#
_cell.length_a   1.000
_cell.length_b   1.000
_cell.length_c   1.000
_cell.angle_alpha   90.00
_cell.angle_beta   90.00
_cell.angle_gamma   90.00
#
_symmetry.space_group_name_H-M   'P 1'
#
loop_
_entity.id
_entity.type
_entity.pdbx_description
1 polymer ?
#
loop_
_entity_poly.entity_id
_entity_poly.type
_entity_poly.pdbx_seq_one_letter_code
_entity_poly.pdbx_strand_id
1 'polypeptide(L)'
;MTTPIEKLTKILDLEAEKHQDRAVFGGLARFADTWLREAGNAFGPEAVGWVRAVAGRLRAYSSLSDPQERAAALRELQQMLEKGPQAALAR
;
A
#
# COMPACT_ATOMS: atom_id res chain seq x y z
N MET A 1 -12.35 15.41 1.17
CA MET A 1 -12.27 13.95 1.44
C MET A 1 -10.91 13.49 0.96
N THR A 2 -10.17 12.72 1.78
CA THR A 2 -8.86 12.19 1.39
C THR A 2 -9.06 10.94 0.52
N THR A 3 -8.38 10.88 -0.62
CA THR A 3 -8.42 9.72 -1.51
C THR A 3 -7.76 8.50 -0.85
N PRO A 4 -8.09 7.26 -1.29
CA PRO A 4 -7.44 6.06 -0.78
C PRO A 4 -5.90 6.10 -0.92
N ILE A 5 -5.39 6.67 -2.02
CA ILE A 5 -3.96 6.86 -2.26
C ILE A 5 -3.36 7.79 -1.20
N GLU A 6 -3.90 9.01 -1.05
CA GLU A 6 -3.37 9.97 -0.08
C GLU A 6 -3.38 9.42 1.35
N LYS A 7 -4.41 8.64 1.70
CA LYS A 7 -4.53 8.00 3.01
C LYS A 7 -3.43 6.95 3.21
N LEU A 8 -3.22 6.07 2.23
CA LEU A 8 -2.18 5.06 2.31
C LEU A 8 -0.79 5.69 2.29
N THR A 9 -0.54 6.72 1.47
CA THR A 9 0.74 7.45 1.45
C THR A 9 1.08 7.98 2.84
N LYS A 10 0.14 8.63 3.54
CA LYS A 10 0.36 9.11 4.92
C LYS A 10 0.71 7.99 5.90
N ILE A 11 0.07 6.83 5.76
CA ILE A 11 0.39 5.65 6.59
C ILE A 11 1.81 5.16 6.29
N LEU A 12 2.20 5.08 5.02
CA LEU A 12 3.54 4.64 4.63
C LEU A 12 4.63 5.63 5.07
N ASP A 13 4.34 6.93 5.03
CA ASP A 13 5.28 7.95 5.51
C ASP A 13 5.53 7.83 7.02
N LEU A 14 4.47 7.58 7.80
CA LEU A 14 4.60 7.27 9.24
C LEU A 14 5.35 5.95 9.48
N GLU A 15 5.09 4.94 8.66
CA GLU A 15 5.76 3.64 8.77
C GLU A 15 7.24 3.75 8.41
N ALA A 16 7.62 4.63 7.49
CA ALA A 16 9.01 4.87 7.09
C ALA A 16 9.90 5.40 8.24
N GLU A 17 9.31 5.95 9.30
CA GLU A 17 10.08 6.41 10.47
C GLU A 17 10.74 5.25 11.22
N LYS A 18 10.07 4.08 11.28
CA LYS A 18 10.47 2.99 12.18
C LYS A 18 10.50 1.61 11.54
N HIS A 19 9.77 1.40 10.45
CA HIS A 19 9.64 0.12 9.74
C HIS A 19 9.25 -1.05 10.66
N GLN A 20 8.31 -0.82 11.58
CA GLN A 20 7.88 -1.76 12.62
C GLN A 20 6.54 -2.45 12.35
N ASP A 21 5.86 -2.11 11.26
CA ASP A 21 4.49 -2.54 10.96
C ASP A 21 3.48 -2.08 12.03
N ARG A 22 3.58 -0.80 12.42
CA ARG A 22 2.86 -0.22 13.56
C ARG A 22 2.26 1.16 13.29
N ALA A 23 2.38 1.70 12.08
CA ALA A 23 1.73 2.95 11.69
C ALA A 23 0.19 2.90 11.74
N VAL A 24 -0.38 1.70 11.77
CA VAL A 24 -1.82 1.44 11.91
C VAL A 24 -2.07 0.31 12.91
N PHE A 25 -3.24 0.34 13.55
CA PHE A 25 -3.64 -0.73 14.46
C PHE A 25 -3.77 -2.06 13.73
N GLY A 26 -2.98 -3.06 14.16
CA GLY A 26 -2.94 -4.38 13.56
C GLY A 26 -2.07 -4.51 12.30
N GLY A 27 -1.24 -3.49 11.98
CA GLY A 27 -0.27 -3.55 10.89
C GLY A 27 -0.85 -3.36 9.48
N LEU A 28 0.04 -3.25 8.50
CA LEU A 28 -0.28 -3.01 7.09
C LEU A 28 -1.05 -4.18 6.46
N ALA A 29 -0.83 -5.41 6.90
CA ALA A 29 -1.64 -6.56 6.48
C ALA A 29 -3.13 -6.37 6.78
N ARG A 30 -3.49 -5.84 7.96
CA ARG A 30 -4.89 -5.55 8.30
C ARG A 30 -5.42 -4.36 7.50
N PHE A 31 -4.59 -3.37 7.25
CA PHE A 31 -4.98 -2.23 6.41
C PHE A 31 -5.24 -2.64 4.95
N ALA A 32 -4.61 -3.71 4.46
CA ALA A 32 -4.81 -4.20 3.10
C ALA A 32 -6.29 -4.47 2.76
N ASP A 33 -7.09 -4.94 3.71
CA ASP A 33 -8.53 -5.18 3.50
C ASP A 33 -9.32 -3.86 3.38
N THR A 34 -8.90 -2.83 4.12
CA THR A 34 -9.44 -1.47 3.99
C THR A 34 -9.07 -0.85 2.66
N TRP A 35 -7.82 -1.03 2.23
CA TRP A 35 -7.34 -0.60 0.92
C TRP A 35 -8.15 -1.25 -0.21
N LEU A 36 -8.35 -2.57 -0.20
CA LEU A 36 -9.11 -3.27 -1.24
C LEU A 36 -10.53 -2.70 -1.39
N ARG A 37 -11.21 -2.42 -0.28
CA ARG A 37 -12.55 -1.83 -0.28
C ARG A 37 -12.55 -0.39 -0.78
N GLU A 38 -11.70 0.46 -0.21
CA GLU A 38 -11.70 1.90 -0.49
C GLU A 38 -11.18 2.18 -1.91
N ALA A 39 -10.05 1.58 -2.31
CA ALA A 39 -9.46 1.77 -3.62
C ALA A 39 -10.28 1.08 -4.73
N GLY A 40 -10.86 -0.11 -4.45
CA GLY A 40 -11.75 -0.77 -5.41
C GLY A 40 -12.98 0.06 -5.76
N ASN A 41 -13.57 0.71 -4.76
CA ASN A 41 -14.71 1.62 -4.97
C ASN A 41 -14.31 2.92 -5.67
N ALA A 42 -13.08 3.41 -5.45
CA ALA A 42 -12.62 4.68 -5.99
C ALA A 42 -12.13 4.61 -7.45
N PHE A 43 -11.46 3.52 -7.84
CA PHE A 43 -10.79 3.42 -9.14
C PHE A 43 -11.47 2.48 -10.14
N GLY A 44 -12.51 1.74 -9.72
CA GLY A 44 -13.28 0.89 -10.61
C GLY A 44 -12.58 -0.40 -11.04
N PRO A 45 -13.23 -1.19 -11.91
CA PRO A 45 -12.80 -2.55 -12.23
C PRO A 45 -11.49 -2.63 -13.04
N GLU A 46 -11.18 -1.62 -13.86
CA GLU A 46 -9.94 -1.60 -14.64
C GLU A 46 -8.71 -1.58 -13.71
N ALA A 47 -8.78 -0.84 -12.61
CA ALA A 47 -7.70 -0.75 -11.63
C ALA A 47 -7.59 -1.96 -10.69
N VAL A 48 -8.46 -2.97 -10.80
CA VAL A 48 -8.53 -4.09 -9.84
C VAL A 48 -7.20 -4.84 -9.69
N GLY A 49 -6.46 -4.99 -10.80
CA GLY A 49 -5.15 -5.64 -10.79
C GLY A 49 -4.14 -4.86 -9.94
N TRP A 50 -4.07 -3.54 -10.14
CA TRP A 50 -3.20 -2.66 -9.36
C TRP A 50 -3.63 -2.60 -7.88
N VAL A 51 -4.93 -2.48 -7.61
CA VAL A 51 -5.47 -2.48 -6.24
C VAL A 51 -5.08 -3.76 -5.49
N ARG A 52 -5.23 -4.92 -6.13
CA ARG A 52 -4.82 -6.22 -5.56
C ARG A 52 -3.31 -6.33 -5.39
N ALA A 53 -2.52 -5.80 -6.32
CA ALA A 53 -1.07 -5.81 -6.24
C ALA A 53 -0.53 -4.98 -5.06
N VAL A 54 -1.14 -3.82 -4.78
CA VAL A 54 -0.82 -3.01 -3.59
C VAL A 54 -1.21 -3.77 -2.32
N ALA A 55 -2.42 -4.35 -2.26
CA ALA A 55 -2.84 -5.15 -1.11
C ALA A 55 -1.91 -6.34 -0.83
N GLY A 56 -1.44 -7.02 -1.88
CA GLY A 56 -0.49 -8.12 -1.76
C GLY A 56 0.83 -7.67 -1.11
N ARG A 57 1.35 -6.51 -1.52
CA ARG A 57 2.59 -5.95 -0.95
C ARG A 57 2.43 -5.48 0.49
N LEU A 58 1.28 -4.91 0.85
CA LEU A 58 0.97 -4.57 2.24
C LEU A 58 0.99 -5.80 3.15
N ARG A 59 0.42 -6.93 2.69
CA ARG A 59 0.44 -8.19 3.44
C ARG A 59 1.84 -8.80 3.50
N ALA A 60 2.59 -8.77 2.39
CA ALA A 60 3.97 -9.25 2.34
C ALA A 60 4.86 -8.46 3.29
N TYR A 61 4.73 -7.13 3.33
CA TYR A 61 5.49 -6.28 4.24
C TYR A 61 5.37 -6.73 5.71
N SER A 62 4.16 -7.02 6.19
CA SER A 62 3.93 -7.48 7.56
C SER A 62 4.60 -8.81 7.89
N SER A 63 4.93 -9.63 6.88
CA SER A 63 5.65 -10.90 7.07
C SER A 63 7.17 -10.75 7.10
N LEU A 64 7.71 -9.62 6.65
CA LEU A 64 9.14 -9.36 6.67
C LEU A 64 9.62 -9.13 8.10
N SER A 65 10.79 -9.63 8.44
CA SER A 65 11.44 -9.39 9.75
C SER A 65 12.76 -8.62 9.62
N ASP A 66 13.37 -8.63 8.44
CA ASP A 66 14.60 -7.89 8.18
C ASP A 66 14.31 -6.38 7.95
N PRO A 67 14.99 -5.47 8.67
CA PRO A 67 14.78 -4.03 8.51
C PRO A 67 15.13 -3.49 7.12
N GLN A 68 16.13 -4.03 6.43
CA GLN A 68 16.49 -3.59 5.08
C GLN A 68 15.44 -4.03 4.05
N GLU A 69 14.96 -5.27 4.15
CA GLU A 69 13.86 -5.77 3.33
C GLU A 69 12.59 -4.95 3.53
N ARG A 70 12.27 -4.60 4.78
CA ARG A 70 11.14 -3.70 5.09
C ARG A 70 11.32 -2.33 4.45
N ALA A 71 12.48 -1.72 4.58
CA ALA A 71 12.75 -0.42 3.94
C ALA A 71 12.62 -0.49 2.41
N ALA A 72 13.10 -1.56 1.78
CA ALA A 72 12.96 -1.76 0.34
C ALA A 72 11.48 -1.93 -0.07
N ALA A 73 10.75 -2.81 0.62
CA ALA A 73 9.33 -3.06 0.34
C ALA A 73 8.45 -1.81 0.53
N LEU A 74 8.76 -0.97 1.52
CA LEU A 74 8.05 0.28 1.75
C LEU A 74 8.30 1.30 0.62
N ARG A 75 9.54 1.42 0.15
CA ARG A 75 9.86 2.28 -1.01
C ARG A 75 9.16 1.81 -2.29
N GLU A 76 9.11 0.50 -2.53
CA GLU A 76 8.37 -0.05 -3.67
C GLU A 76 6.88 0.30 -3.60
N LEU A 77 6.27 0.18 -2.41
CA LEU A 77 4.88 0.58 -2.18
C LEU A 77 4.67 2.06 -2.48
N GLN A 78 5.54 2.95 -1.98
CA GLN A 78 5.44 4.38 -2.26
C GLN A 78 5.54 4.69 -3.77
N GLN A 79 6.48 4.06 -4.48
CA GLN A 79 6.61 4.22 -5.94
C GLN A 79 5.38 3.73 -6.72
N MET A 80 4.73 2.65 -6.27
CA MET A 80 3.50 2.17 -6.89
C MET A 80 2.34 3.15 -6.72
N LEU A 81 2.27 3.83 -5.57
CA LEU A 81 1.25 4.83 -5.30
C LEU A 81 1.48 6.11 -6.09
N GLU A 82 2.73 6.54 -6.22
CA GLU A 82 3.11 7.71 -7.04
C GLU A 82 2.72 7.52 -8.51
N LYS A 83 3.00 6.33 -9.07
CA LYS A 83 2.64 5.99 -10.46
C LYS A 83 1.13 5.81 -10.67
N GLY A 84 0.41 5.46 -9.60
CA GLY A 84 -1.02 5.22 -9.62
C GLY A 84 -1.46 4.05 -10.51
N PRO A 85 -2.78 3.83 -10.64
CA PRO A 85 -3.34 2.74 -11.43
C PRO A 85 -3.12 2.92 -12.95
N GLN A 86 -3.00 4.16 -13.44
CA GLN A 86 -2.87 4.47 -14.88
C GLN A 86 -1.60 3.88 -15.49
N ALA A 87 -0.48 3.92 -14.77
CA ALA A 87 0.77 3.29 -15.20
C ALA A 87 0.68 1.76 -15.27
N ALA A 88 -0.22 1.14 -14.48
CA ALA A 88 -0.47 -0.29 -14.54
C ALA A 88 -1.39 -0.69 -15.70
N LEU A 89 -2.23 0.23 -16.18
CA LEU A 89 -3.14 0.04 -17.31
C LEU A 89 -2.47 0.29 -18.67
N ALA A 90 -1.35 1.01 -18.70
CA ALA A 90 -0.60 1.32 -19.91
C ALA A 90 0.34 0.18 -20.39
N ARG A 91 0.20 -1.02 -19.83
CA ARG A 91 1.03 -2.22 -20.09
C ARG A 91 0.16 -3.37 -20.56
#